data_AF-A0A0G0WVG1-F1
#
_entry.id   AF-A0A0G0WVG1-F1
#
_cell.length_a   1.000
_cell.length_b   1.000
_cell.length_c   1.000
_cell.angle_alpha   90.00
_cell.angle_beta   90.00
_cell.angle_gamma   90.00
#
_symmetry.space_group_name_H-M   'P 1'
#
loop_
_entity.id
_entity.type
_entity.pdbx_description
1 polymer ?
#
loop_
_entity_poly.entity_id
_entity_poly.type
_entity_poly.pdbx_seq_one_letter_code
_entity_poly.pdbx_strand_id
1 'polypeptide(L)' 'MDDEIEELLEGENLDDETKELMSERGLDADTAERAKELIDEGLDEDEAVELAEDGI' A
#
# COMPACT_ATOMS: atom_id res chain seq x y z
N MET A 1 -5.64 25.17 3.90
CA MET A 1 -5.29 24.43 5.14
C MET A 1 -5.63 22.95 4.98
N ASP A 2 -5.73 22.44 3.74
CA ASP A 2 -5.68 21.00 3.45
C ASP A 2 -4.34 20.62 2.79
N ASP A 3 -3.49 21.61 2.48
CA ASP A 3 -2.20 21.44 1.81
C ASP A 3 -1.07 20.90 2.73
N GLU A 4 -1.24 20.96 4.06
CA GLU A 4 -0.20 20.54 5.02
C GLU A 4 -0.20 19.03 5.31
N ILE A 5 -1.27 18.30 4.97
CA ILE A 5 -1.33 16.84 5.13
C ILE A 5 -0.64 16.14 3.93
N GLU A 6 -0.73 16.76 2.75
CA GLU A 6 -0.14 16.28 1.51
C GLU A 6 1.40 16.24 1.60
N GLU A 7 2.02 17.27 2.19
CA GLU A 7 3.49 17.38 2.34
C GLU A 7 4.08 16.38 3.36
N LEU A 8 3.29 15.91 4.34
CA LEU A 8 3.73 14.92 5.34
C LEU A 8 3.78 13.48 4.78
N LEU A 9 3.03 13.20 3.71
CA LEU A 9 3.05 11.91 3.00
C LEU A 9 4.12 11.86 1.91
N GLU A 10 4.71 12.99 1.55
CA GLU A 10 5.72 13.12 0.48
C GLU A 10 7.14 12.67 0.92
N GLY A 11 7.33 12.35 2.21
CA GLY A 11 8.63 12.03 2.80
C GLY A 11 9.10 10.57 2.67
N GLU A 12 8.19 9.63 2.39
CA GLU A 12 8.51 8.24 2.07
C GLU A 12 8.11 8.01 0.61
N ASN A 13 9.07 7.56 -0.20
CA ASN A 13 8.98 7.38 -1.66
C ASN A 13 8.09 6.18 -2.03
N LEU A 14 6.97 6.00 -1.32
CA LEU A 14 5.97 4.98 -1.55
C LEU A 14 5.00 5.51 -2.60
N ASP A 15 4.65 4.65 -3.56
CA ASP A 15 3.65 4.96 -4.58
C ASP A 15 2.29 5.30 -3.94
N ASP A 16 1.50 6.13 -4.63
CA ASP A 16 0.17 6.54 -4.14
C ASP A 16 -0.74 5.32 -3.90
N GLU A 17 -0.63 4.28 -4.74
CA GLU A 17 -1.35 3.00 -4.58
C GLU A 17 -0.93 2.25 -3.30
N THR A 18 0.37 2.26 -2.97
CA THR A 18 0.87 1.64 -1.72
C THR A 18 0.34 2.40 -0.50
N LYS A 19 0.29 3.73 -0.55
CA LYS A 19 -0.28 4.56 0.52
C LYS A 19 -1.79 4.35 0.67
N GLU A 20 -2.49 4.17 -0.44
CA GLU A 20 -3.91 3.84 -0.45
C GLU A 20 -4.17 2.50 0.24
N LEU A 21 -3.40 1.46 -0.10
CA LEU A 21 -3.47 0.16 0.58
C LEU A 21 -3.19 0.25 2.09
N MET A 22 -2.19 1.03 2.51
CA MET A 22 -1.93 1.26 3.94
C MET A 22 -3.11 1.94 4.65
N SER A 23 -3.72 2.94 4.00
CA SER A 23 -4.82 3.72 4.59
C SER A 23 -6.14 2.95 4.60
N GLU A 24 -6.49 2.28 3.51
CA GLU A 24 -7.77 1.59 3.34
C GLU A 24 -7.82 0.24 4.04
N ARG A 25 -6.73 -0.54 3.94
CA ARG A 25 -6.63 -1.89 4.51
C ARG A 25 -5.94 -1.91 5.88
N GLY A 26 -5.32 -0.80 6.29
CA GLY A 26 -4.60 -0.71 7.57
C GLY A 26 -3.29 -1.48 7.58
N LEU A 27 -2.68 -1.68 6.40
CA LEU A 27 -1.46 -2.44 6.22
C LEU A 27 -0.23 -1.61 6.63
N ASP A 28 0.83 -2.31 7.06
CA ASP A 28 2.14 -1.68 7.16
C ASP A 28 2.77 -1.48 5.77
N ALA A 29 3.83 -0.67 5.72
CA ALA A 29 4.46 -0.29 4.45
C ALA A 29 5.01 -1.51 3.69
N ASP A 30 5.61 -2.48 4.39
CA ASP A 30 6.19 -3.68 3.78
C ASP A 30 5.09 -4.57 3.17
N THR A 31 3.97 -4.72 3.88
CA THR A 31 2.83 -5.52 3.44
C THR A 31 2.09 -4.85 2.29
N ALA A 32 1.91 -3.53 2.34
CA ALA A 32 1.31 -2.78 1.25
C ALA A 32 2.16 -2.80 -0.02
N GLU A 33 3.50 -2.70 0.10
CA GLU A 33 4.42 -2.80 -1.04
C GLU A 33 4.34 -4.19 -1.69
N ARG A 34 4.34 -5.26 -0.88
CA ARG A 34 4.15 -6.63 -1.39
C ARG A 34 2.80 -6.86 -2.03
N ALA A 35 1.72 -6.37 -1.42
CA ALA A 35 0.37 -6.48 -1.99
C ALA A 35 0.32 -5.78 -3.36
N LYS A 36 0.92 -4.59 -3.47
CA LYS A 36 1.02 -3.87 -4.74
C LYS A 36 1.80 -4.65 -5.79
N GLU A 37 2.94 -5.25 -5.45
CA GLU A 37 3.69 -6.11 -6.38
C GLU A 37 2.83 -7.29 -6.89
N LEU A 38 2.06 -7.93 -6.01
CA LEU A 38 1.16 -9.03 -6.39
C LEU A 38 0.00 -8.57 -7.30
N ILE A 39 -0.55 -7.38 -7.04
CA ILE A 39 -1.56 -6.77 -7.90
C ILE A 39 -0.97 -6.48 -9.29
N ASP A 40 0.25 -5.94 -9.35
CA ASP A 40 0.98 -5.69 -10.60
C ASP A 40 1.30 -6.99 -11.35
N GLU A 41 1.49 -8.10 -10.65
CA GLU A 41 1.61 -9.45 -11.22
C GLU A 41 0.28 -10.01 -11.76
N GLY A 42 -0.83 -9.32 -11.48
CA GLY A 42 -2.16 -9.63 -11.98
C GLY A 42 -3.06 -10.37 -11.00
N LEU A 43 -2.74 -10.36 -9.70
CA LEU A 43 -3.64 -10.84 -8.66
C LEU A 43 -4.71 -9.78 -8.37
N ASP A 44 -5.87 -10.27 -7.91
CA ASP A 44 -6.90 -9.39 -7.38
C ASP A 44 -6.42 -8.78 -6.05
N GLU A 45 -6.82 -7.53 -5.77
CA GLU A 45 -6.41 -6.79 -4.56
C GLU A 45 -6.65 -7.58 -3.27
N ASP A 46 -7.82 -8.20 -3.11
CA ASP A 46 -8.12 -8.99 -1.91
C ASP A 46 -7.19 -10.21 -1.77
N GLU A 47 -6.86 -10.91 -2.86
CA GLU A 47 -5.95 -12.07 -2.84
C GLU A 47 -4.51 -11.63 -2.58
N ALA A 48 -4.09 -10.52 -3.19
CA ALA A 48 -2.77 -9.94 -2.99
C ALA A 48 -2.54 -9.49 -1.54
N VAL A 49 -3.54 -8.88 -0.91
CA VAL A 49 -3.46 -8.46 0.50
C VAL A 49 -3.39 -9.68 1.43
N GLU A 50 -4.23 -10.69 1.23
CA GLU A 50 -4.18 -11.92 2.04
C GLU A 50 -2.81 -12.62 1.93
N LEU A 51 -2.23 -12.70 0.72
CA LEU A 51 -0.92 -13.30 0.49
C LEU A 51 0.22 -12.47 1.10
N ALA A 52 0.13 -11.14 1.02
CA ALA A 52 1.11 -10.24 1.62
C ALA A 52 1.09 -10.34 3.15
N GLU A 53 -0.09 -10.41 3.78
CA GLU A 53 -0.26 -10.58 5.23
C GLU A 53 0.21 -11.96 5.72
N ASP A 54 -0.01 -13.03 4.94
CA ASP A 54 0.46 -14.38 5.31
C ASP A 54 1.99 -14.54 5.17
N GLY A 55 2.66 -13.58 4.52
CA GLY A 55 4.11 -13.45 4.47
C GLY A 55 4.82 -14.46 3.57
N ILE A 56 4.14 -14.96 2.54
CA ILE A 56 4.64 -15.95 1.57
C ILE A 56 5.73 -15.37 0.66
#